data_AF-A0A8T4VU71-F1
#
_entry.id   AF-A0A8T4VU71-F1
#
_cell.length_a   1.000
_cell.length_b   1.000
_cell.length_c   1.000
_cell.angle_alpha   90.00
_cell.angle_beta   90.00
_cell.angle_gamma   90.00
#
_symmetry.space_group_name_H-M   'P 1'
#
loop_
_entity.id
_entity.type
_entity.pdbx_description
1 polymer ?
#
loop_
_entity_poly.entity_id
_entity_poly.type
_entity_poly.pdbx_seq_one_letter_code
_entity_poly.pdbx_strand_id
1 'polypeptide(L)'
;MKRTCPKCQSKAVRLYRSVTKNGKRTWEPVAWHCSSCGYTYYIAKETLIYDAGGKQYDPSFESHCPYCKDKLLRLYRHKNPLHGRQQWNSVGWYCKRCKYTWMDKKEEKVTV
;
A
#
# COMPACT_ATOMS: atom_id res chain seq x y z
N MET A 1 -13.08 -12.21 6.62
CA MET A 1 -13.73 -11.82 5.33
C MET A 1 -12.69 -11.26 4.37
N LYS A 2 -12.57 -11.85 3.16
CA LYS A 2 -11.82 -11.24 2.06
C LYS A 2 -12.61 -10.00 1.61
N ARG A 3 -12.09 -8.78 1.84
CA ARG A 3 -12.81 -7.57 1.43
C ARG A 3 -12.68 -7.37 -0.08
N THR A 4 -13.80 -7.11 -0.72
CA THR A 4 -13.90 -6.74 -2.13
C THR A 4 -13.65 -5.25 -2.29
N CYS A 5 -13.21 -4.86 -3.47
CA CYS A 5 -13.04 -3.46 -3.84
C CYS A 5 -14.42 -2.80 -3.92
N PRO A 6 -14.64 -1.66 -3.26
CA PRO A 6 -15.94 -0.97 -3.32
C PRO A 6 -16.25 -0.40 -4.72
N LYS A 7 -15.23 -0.18 -5.58
CA LYS A 7 -15.42 0.35 -6.94
C LYS A 7 -15.74 -0.71 -7.98
N CYS A 8 -15.09 -1.88 -7.93
CA CYS A 8 -15.21 -2.90 -8.99
C CYS A 8 -15.48 -4.32 -8.48
N GLN A 9 -15.74 -4.48 -7.19
CA GLN A 9 -16.03 -5.75 -6.49
C GLN A 9 -14.93 -6.84 -6.60
N SER A 10 -13.85 -6.58 -7.34
CA SER A 10 -12.67 -7.44 -7.41
C SER A 10 -11.96 -7.56 -6.07
N LYS A 11 -11.06 -8.53 -5.94
CA LYS A 11 -10.26 -8.72 -4.73
C LYS A 11 -9.45 -7.47 -4.38
N ALA A 12 -9.54 -7.02 -3.13
CA ALA A 12 -8.65 -6.01 -2.57
C ALA A 12 -7.64 -6.67 -1.62
N VAL A 13 -6.44 -6.11 -1.55
CA VAL A 13 -5.38 -6.55 -0.66
C VAL A 13 -5.04 -5.44 0.32
N ARG A 14 -4.67 -5.82 1.54
CA ARG A 14 -4.26 -4.87 2.58
C ARG A 14 -2.78 -4.51 2.39
N LEU A 15 -2.50 -3.23 2.52
CA LEU A 15 -1.16 -2.64 2.50
C LEU A 15 -0.73 -2.33 3.93
N TYR A 16 0.56 -2.53 4.19
CA TYR A 16 1.16 -2.43 5.51
C TYR A 16 2.40 -1.56 5.47
N ARG A 17 2.73 -0.94 6.60
CA ARG A 17 4.06 -0.36 6.84
C ARG A 17 4.80 -1.19 7.88
N SER A 18 6.12 -1.25 7.75
CA SER A 18 6.97 -1.80 8.81
C SER A 18 7.23 -0.73 9.87
N VAL A 19 7.01 -1.06 11.13
CA VAL A 19 7.40 -0.23 12.28
C VAL A 19 8.21 -1.08 13.24
N THR A 20 9.17 -0.48 13.93
CA THR A 20 9.89 -1.15 15.03
C THR A 20 9.26 -0.71 16.34
N LYS A 21 8.75 -1.67 17.13
CA LYS A 21 8.22 -1.46 18.48
C LYS A 21 8.95 -2.39 19.43
N ASN A 22 9.51 -1.87 20.51
CA ASN A 22 10.27 -2.64 21.51
C ASN A 22 11.35 -3.53 20.88
N GLY A 23 12.11 -2.98 19.92
CA GLY A 23 13.17 -3.69 19.19
C GLY A 23 12.69 -4.74 18.18
N LYS A 24 11.37 -5.01 18.06
CA LYS A 24 10.81 -6.00 17.14
C LYS A 24 10.11 -5.31 15.96
N ARG A 25 10.28 -5.85 14.76
CA ARG A 25 9.57 -5.39 13.56
C ARG A 25 8.12 -5.87 13.61
N THR A 26 7.19 -4.93 13.46
CA THR A 26 5.75 -5.14 13.42
C THR A 26 5.20 -4.56 12.12
N TRP A 27 4.20 -5.24 11.54
CA TRP A 27 3.51 -4.80 10.33
C TRP A 27 2.19 -4.14 10.69
N GLU A 28 2.10 -2.83 10.48
CA GLU A 28 0.88 -2.07 10.75
C GLU A 28 0.06 -1.90 9.49
N PRO A 29 -1.25 -2.19 9.52
CA PRO A 29 -2.13 -1.98 8.38
C PRO A 29 -2.31 -0.49 8.10
N VAL A 30 -2.26 -0.09 6.83
CA VAL A 30 -2.38 1.31 6.42
C VAL A 30 -3.58 1.52 5.50
N ALA A 31 -3.67 0.79 4.40
CA ALA A 31 -4.69 1.00 3.38
C ALA A 31 -5.11 -0.32 2.73
N TRP A 32 -6.13 -0.27 1.88
CA TRP A 32 -6.51 -1.33 0.97
C TRP A 32 -6.25 -0.89 -0.46
N HIS A 33 -5.85 -1.84 -1.31
CA HIS A 33 -5.58 -1.59 -2.71
C HIS A 33 -6.22 -2.68 -3.57
N CYS A 34 -6.92 -2.26 -4.62
CA CYS A 34 -7.46 -3.16 -5.64
C CYS A 34 -6.49 -3.27 -6.81
N SER A 35 -5.95 -4.47 -7.05
CA SER A 35 -5.01 -4.69 -8.16
C SER A 35 -5.68 -4.66 -9.54
N SER A 36 -7.02 -4.81 -9.60
CA SER A 36 -7.78 -4.78 -10.85
C SER A 36 -7.98 -3.36 -11.35
N CYS A 37 -8.56 -2.47 -10.53
CA CYS A 37 -8.87 -1.09 -10.94
C CYS A 37 -7.89 -0.04 -10.39
N GLY A 38 -6.88 -0.43 -9.63
CA GLY A 38 -5.88 0.47 -9.05
C GLY A 38 -6.37 1.28 -7.84
N TYR A 39 -7.64 1.15 -7.43
CA TYR A 39 -8.21 1.96 -6.36
C TYR A 39 -7.57 1.65 -5.00
N THR A 40 -7.06 2.69 -4.33
CA THR A 40 -6.49 2.61 -2.98
C THR A 40 -7.34 3.41 -2.00
N TYR A 41 -7.68 2.81 -0.85
CA TYR A 41 -8.64 3.40 0.07
C TYR A 41 -8.39 3.04 1.53
N TYR A 42 -8.85 3.90 2.42
CA TYR A 42 -8.89 3.69 3.86
C TYR A 42 -10.23 3.13 4.30
N ILE A 43 -10.23 2.47 5.45
CA ILE A 43 -11.44 2.02 6.13
C ILE A 43 -11.33 2.53 7.57
N ALA A 44 -12.13 3.54 7.91
CA ALA A 44 -12.11 4.15 9.24
C ALA A 44 -13.05 3.43 10.22
N LYS A 45 -14.18 2.94 9.73
CA LYS A 45 -15.15 2.05 10.40
C LYS A 45 -15.70 1.05 9.39
N GLU A 46 -16.49 0.07 9.83
CA GLU A 46 -16.91 -1.09 9.02
C GLU A 46 -17.35 -0.73 7.59
N THR A 47 -18.07 0.38 7.44
CA THR A 47 -18.62 0.88 6.17
C THR A 47 -18.02 2.21 5.68
N LEU A 48 -17.21 2.90 6.50
CA LEU A 48 -16.72 4.25 6.19
C LEU A 48 -15.41 4.19 5.40
N ILE A 49 -15.50 4.46 4.09
CA ILE A 49 -14.41 4.32 3.12
C ILE A 49 -13.99 5.69 2.60
N TYR A 50 -12.68 5.95 2.58
CA TYR A 50 -12.10 7.17 2.02
C TYR A 50 -11.08 6.85 0.95
N ASP A 51 -11.02 7.66 -0.10
CA ASP A 51 -9.94 7.60 -1.09
C ASP A 51 -8.60 7.86 -0.37
N ALA A 52 -7.63 6.97 -0.58
CA ALA A 52 -6.31 7.06 0.03
C ALA A 52 -5.26 7.62 -0.94
N GLY A 53 -5.68 8.07 -2.12
CA GLY A 53 -4.82 8.27 -3.27
C GLY A 53 -4.70 6.99 -4.10
N GLY A 54 -3.49 6.73 -4.61
CA GLY A 54 -3.23 5.63 -5.53
C GLY A 54 -2.75 6.07 -6.91
N LYS A 55 -2.37 7.34 -7.06
CA LYS A 55 -1.54 7.77 -8.20
C LYS A 55 -0.22 7.02 -8.19
N GLN A 56 0.41 6.92 -9.35
CA GLN A 56 1.75 6.37 -9.43
C GLN A 56 2.74 7.26 -8.68
N TYR A 57 3.71 6.62 -8.02
CA TYR A 57 4.83 7.31 -7.41
C TYR A 57 5.75 7.86 -8.50
N ASP A 58 6.17 9.10 -8.32
CA ASP A 58 7.13 9.76 -9.19
C ASP A 58 8.52 9.71 -8.52
N PRO A 59 9.54 9.13 -9.19
CA PRO A 59 10.91 9.12 -8.68
C PRO A 59 11.47 10.51 -8.32
N SER A 60 11.00 11.58 -8.99
CA SER A 60 11.41 12.96 -8.69
C SER A 60 11.06 13.42 -7.27
N PHE A 61 10.21 12.67 -6.56
CA PHE A 61 9.87 12.97 -5.17
C PHE A 61 10.99 12.61 -4.19
N GLU A 62 11.99 11.82 -4.62
CA GLU A 62 13.17 11.47 -3.80
C GLU A 62 12.82 10.96 -2.39
N SER A 63 11.78 10.14 -2.28
CA SER A 63 11.24 9.59 -1.04
C SER A 63 10.65 10.63 -0.07
N HIS A 64 10.32 11.83 -0.54
CA HIS A 64 9.68 12.89 0.23
C HIS A 64 8.29 13.21 -0.30
N CYS A 65 7.38 13.58 0.59
CA CYS A 65 6.02 13.93 0.21
C CYS A 65 6.04 15.23 -0.62
N PRO A 66 5.46 15.28 -1.83
CA PRO A 66 5.45 16.50 -2.62
C PRO A 66 4.69 17.64 -1.94
N TYR A 67 3.73 17.31 -1.06
CA TYR A 67 2.85 18.27 -0.39
C TYR A 67 3.41 18.80 0.93
N CYS A 68 3.94 17.93 1.79
CA CYS A 68 4.40 18.34 3.13
C CYS A 68 5.91 18.18 3.35
N LYS A 69 6.64 17.70 2.33
CA LYS A 69 8.10 17.46 2.34
C LYS A 69 8.59 16.45 3.37
N ASP A 70 7.74 15.89 4.22
CA ASP A 70 8.12 14.80 5.13
C ASP A 70 8.55 13.54 4.36
N LYS A 71 9.48 12.79 4.94
CA LYS A 71 9.90 11.49 4.42
C LYS A 71 8.73 10.52 4.31
N LEU A 72 8.60 9.90 3.14
CA LEU A 72 7.61 8.87 2.85
C LEU A 72 8.02 7.53 3.46
N LEU A 73 7.00 6.77 3.85
CA LEU A 73 7.14 5.42 4.36
C LEU A 73 6.82 4.41 3.27
N ARG A 74 7.59 3.32 3.17
CA ARG A 74 7.27 2.23 2.23
C ARG A 74 6.02 1.46 2.68
N LEU A 75 5.20 1.15 1.70
CA LEU A 75 4.06 0.25 1.80
C LEU A 75 4.41 -1.11 1.23
N TYR A 76 3.91 -2.14 1.91
CA TYR A 76 4.16 -3.53 1.60
C TYR A 76 2.86 -4.30 1.51
N ARG A 77 2.83 -5.26 0.60
CA ARG A 77 1.79 -6.26 0.48
C ARG A 77 2.32 -7.60 0.97
N HIS A 78 1.57 -8.24 1.86
CA HIS A 78 1.85 -9.63 2.22
C HIS A 78 1.47 -10.57 1.07
N LYS A 79 2.41 -11.45 0.70
CA LYS A 79 2.19 -12.56 -0.22
C LYS A 79 2.44 -13.86 0.53
N ASN A 80 1.39 -14.68 0.64
CA ASN A 80 1.52 -16.04 1.14
C ASN A 80 1.72 -16.97 -0.06
N PRO A 81 2.95 -17.47 -0.33
CA PRO A 81 3.17 -18.40 -1.42
C PRO A 81 2.56 -19.77 -1.08
N LEU A 82 2.23 -20.56 -2.11
CA LEU A 82 1.73 -21.94 -1.94
C LEU A 82 2.78 -22.85 -1.33
N HIS A 83 4.06 -22.58 -1.61
CA HIS A 83 5.21 -23.26 -1.04
C HIS A 83 6.26 -22.23 -0.61
N GLY A 84 6.89 -22.45 0.55
CA GLY A 84 7.97 -21.59 1.06
C GLY A 84 7.56 -20.56 2.11
N ARG A 85 8.47 -19.63 2.40
CA ARG A 85 8.33 -18.64 3.49
C ARG A 85 7.46 -17.46 3.06
N GLN A 86 6.74 -16.88 4.02
CA GLN A 86 5.97 -15.64 3.83
C GLN A 86 6.83 -14.50 3.26
N GLN A 87 6.28 -13.75 2.32
CA GLN A 87 6.99 -12.65 1.63
C GLN A 87 6.26 -11.32 1.81
N TRP A 88 7.03 -10.25 1.95
CA TRP A 88 6.55 -8.87 2.04
C TRP A 88 7.10 -8.07 0.87
N ASN A 89 6.27 -7.81 -0.12
CA ASN A 89 6.68 -7.11 -1.32
C ASN A 89 6.38 -5.63 -1.17
N SER A 90 7.38 -4.79 -1.39
CA SER A 90 7.18 -3.35 -1.39
C SER A 90 6.40 -2.93 -2.65
N VAL A 91 5.37 -2.10 -2.51
CA VAL A 91 4.42 -1.80 -3.60
C VAL A 91 4.01 -0.33 -3.69
N GLY A 92 4.50 0.53 -2.81
CA GLY A 92 4.16 1.94 -2.83
C GLY A 92 4.70 2.72 -1.65
N TRP A 93 4.25 3.96 -1.55
CA TRP A 93 4.69 4.96 -0.60
C TRP A 93 3.52 5.59 0.12
N TYR A 94 3.74 6.00 1.37
CA TYR A 94 2.73 6.57 2.24
C TYR A 94 3.27 7.76 3.01
N CYS A 95 2.55 8.88 2.96
CA CYS A 95 2.83 10.03 3.81
C CYS A 95 2.04 9.91 5.13
N LYS A 96 2.74 9.87 6.27
CA LYS A 96 2.11 9.81 7.60
C LYS A 96 1.32 11.07 7.93
N ARG A 97 1.73 12.25 7.43
CA ARG A 97 1.09 13.54 7.69
C ARG A 97 -0.12 13.75 6.78
N CYS A 98 0.07 13.72 5.46
CA CYS A 98 -1.00 13.94 4.48
C CYS A 98 -2.00 12.78 4.36
N LYS A 99 -1.65 11.59 4.88
CA LYS A 99 -2.44 10.37 4.67
C LYS A 99 -2.69 10.08 3.19
N TYR A 100 -1.70 10.37 2.33
CA TYR A 100 -1.78 10.07 0.90
C TYR A 100 -0.88 8.87 0.58
N THR A 101 -1.34 8.03 -0.35
CA THR A 101 -0.61 6.87 -0.86
C THR A 101 -0.32 7.02 -2.34
N TRP A 102 0.90 6.64 -2.72
CA TRP A 102 1.32 6.48 -4.11
C TRP A 102 1.67 5.02 -4.32
N MET A 103 1.24 4.44 -5.45
CA MET A 103 1.59 3.07 -5.81
C MET A 103 2.81 3.09 -6.71
N ASP A 104 3.70 2.11 -6.57
CA ASP A 104 4.78 1.97 -7.54
C ASP A 104 4.19 1.66 -8.92
N LYS A 105 4.90 2.02 -9.98
CA LYS A 105 4.58 1.50 -11.32
C LYS A 105 4.62 -0.02 -11.24
N LYS A 106 3.64 -0.69 -11.86
CA LYS A 106 3.73 -2.13 -12.05
C LYS A 106 5.04 -2.36 -12.81
N GLU A 107 6.00 -3.04 -12.20
CA GLU A 107 7.10 -3.61 -12.96
C GLU A 107 6.44 -4.53 -14.00
N GLU A 108 6.45 -4.10 -15.25
CA GLU A 108 6.27 -5.04 -16.35
C GLU A 108 7.34 -6.09 -16.14
N LYS A 109 6.91 -7.33 -15.88
CA LYS A 109 7.84 -8.43 -15.80
C LYS A 109 8.57 -8.47 -17.14
N VAL A 110 9.84 -8.10 -17.15
CA VAL A 110 10.73 -8.43 -18.24
C VAL A 110 10.83 -9.94 -18.24
N THR A 111 10.00 -10.60 -19.04
CA THR A 111 10.26 -11.97 -19.49
C THR A 111 11.50 -11.88 -20.36
N VAL A 112 12.64 -12.26 -19.79
CA VAL A 112 13.84 -12.66 -20.54
C VAL A 112 13.62 -14.08 -21.03
#